data_AF-A0A971H5G7-F1
#
_entry.id   AF-A0A971H5G7-F1
#
_cell.length_a   1.000
_cell.length_b   1.000
_cell.length_c   1.000
_cell.angle_alpha   90.00
_cell.angle_beta   90.00
_cell.angle_gamma   90.00
#
_symmetry.space_group_name_H-M   'P 1'
#
loop_
_entity.id
_entity.type
_entity.pdbx_description
1 polymer ?
#
loop_
_entity_poly.entity_id
_entity_poly.type
_entity_poly.pdbx_seq_one_letter_code
_entity_poly.pdbx_strand_id
1 'polypeptide(L)'
;MDRRLTVVLIGILLFPTIVFATSPIMEYKDLDKYMTRKELATVGVRIHELENLVEFYEDEDYFKDVKGWAKPYINLAYTFDIMKGTGKGKFEPDKNITYVELLTVIMRSLGYEDGIDFKKYPEDYYNKALEIGLANMYIPYNQVITRKIAYDTLNKVFDMENQGPEDFEIDENIPSVDMYTIKEIDIKNIFFNTSIAGIFSGELVGLDDFSGYKVELWAQDGKILKSITLNKEGNFSISGFDTRVTTKLMGYKYRVYDNNGQLVLEGNLK
;
A
#
# COMPACT_ATOMS: atom_id res chain seq x y z
N MET A 1 -23.79 -0.23 1.18
CA MET A 1 -23.49 0.79 0.17
C MET A 1 -22.61 0.12 -0.86
N ASP A 2 -23.02 0.09 -2.12
CA ASP A 2 -22.39 -0.69 -3.19
C ASP A 2 -20.96 -0.16 -3.46
N ARG A 3 -19.95 -1.04 -3.40
CA ARG A 3 -18.54 -0.69 -3.66
C ARG A 3 -18.35 -0.13 -5.08
N ARG A 4 -19.27 -0.39 -6.00
CA ARG A 4 -19.29 0.17 -7.35
C ARG A 4 -19.63 1.67 -7.39
N LEU A 5 -20.36 2.21 -6.41
CA LEU A 5 -20.71 3.64 -6.36
C LEU A 5 -19.59 4.52 -5.81
N THR A 6 -18.69 3.99 -4.98
CA THR A 6 -17.51 4.72 -4.48
C THR A 6 -16.44 4.89 -5.58
N VAL A 7 -16.30 3.89 -6.47
CA VAL A 7 -15.31 3.86 -7.56
C VAL A 7 -15.59 4.91 -8.65
N VAL A 8 -16.86 5.22 -8.95
CA VAL A 8 -17.21 6.30 -9.88
C VAL A 8 -16.93 7.68 -9.26
N LEU A 9 -17.05 7.81 -7.93
CA LEU A 9 -16.79 9.07 -7.22
C LEU A 9 -15.30 9.41 -7.13
N ILE A 10 -14.40 8.43 -7.00
CA ILE A 10 -12.95 8.68 -6.91
C ILE A 10 -12.35 9.03 -8.27
N GLY A 11 -12.80 8.40 -9.36
CA GLY A 11 -12.44 8.84 -10.72
C GLY A 11 -12.93 10.27 -11.04
N ILE A 12 -14.07 10.68 -10.47
CA ILE A 12 -14.62 12.05 -10.60
C ILE A 12 -13.97 13.04 -9.59
N LEU A 13 -13.47 12.58 -8.44
CA LEU A 13 -12.72 13.40 -7.48
C LEU A 13 -11.26 13.63 -7.90
N LEU A 14 -10.68 12.71 -8.66
CA LEU A 14 -9.39 12.90 -9.35
C LEU A 14 -9.52 13.79 -10.59
N PHE A 15 -10.73 13.95 -11.15
CA PHE A 15 -11.05 14.84 -12.25
C PHE A 15 -12.36 15.62 -12.00
N PRO A 16 -12.35 16.68 -11.18
CA PRO A 16 -13.53 17.50 -11.01
C PRO A 16 -13.80 18.30 -12.29
N THR A 17 -14.67 17.80 -13.16
CA THR A 17 -15.50 18.69 -13.96
C THR A 17 -16.69 19.10 -13.11
N ILE A 18 -16.49 20.10 -12.26
CA ILE A 18 -17.40 21.22 -12.04
C ILE A 18 -16.54 22.37 -11.49
N VAL A 19 -16.49 23.41 -12.31
CA VAL A 19 -15.90 24.73 -12.10
C VAL A 19 -16.27 25.28 -10.71
N PHE A 20 -15.29 25.66 -9.89
CA PHE A 20 -15.12 27.02 -9.36
C PHE A 20 -13.69 27.19 -8.81
N ALA A 21 -13.07 28.33 -9.15
CA ALA A 21 -11.72 28.79 -8.81
C ALA A 21 -10.55 28.12 -9.57
N THR A 22 -10.03 28.89 -10.52
CA THR A 22 -8.85 28.65 -11.36
C THR A 22 -7.59 28.33 -10.56
N SER A 23 -7.29 27.05 -10.39
CA SER A 23 -5.91 26.57 -10.21
C SER A 23 -5.55 25.74 -11.44
N PRO A 24 -4.30 25.75 -11.93
CA PRO A 24 -3.87 24.88 -13.02
C PRO A 24 -3.77 23.46 -12.46
N ILE A 25 -4.94 22.85 -12.27
CA ILE A 25 -5.14 21.41 -12.28
C ILE A 25 -4.44 20.94 -13.54
N MET A 26 -3.53 19.97 -13.39
CA MET A 26 -2.65 19.48 -14.45
C MET A 26 -3.42 19.31 -15.76
N GLU A 27 -3.32 20.32 -16.62
CA GLU A 27 -3.86 20.25 -17.96
C GLU A 27 -3.09 19.10 -18.63
N TYR A 28 -3.78 18.14 -19.26
CA TYR A 28 -3.19 17.00 -19.99
C TYR A 28 -2.06 17.42 -20.96
N LYS A 29 -1.98 18.73 -21.24
CA LYS A 29 -1.01 19.48 -22.02
C LYS A 29 0.40 19.62 -21.44
N ASP A 30 0.67 19.22 -20.19
CA ASP A 30 1.94 19.55 -19.49
C ASP A 30 2.70 18.34 -18.88
N LEU A 31 2.46 17.11 -19.36
CA LEU A 31 3.09 15.91 -18.79
C LEU A 31 4.63 15.89 -18.87
N ASP A 32 5.21 16.65 -19.78
CA ASP A 32 6.67 16.77 -19.94
C ASP A 32 7.32 17.72 -18.91
N LYS A 33 6.53 18.49 -18.15
CA LYS A 33 7.07 19.36 -17.10
C LYS A 33 7.52 18.54 -15.89
N TYR A 34 8.58 19.00 -15.23
CA TYR A 34 8.99 18.44 -13.94
C TYR A 34 7.90 18.62 -12.88
N MET A 35 7.71 17.60 -12.06
CA MET A 35 6.76 17.64 -10.95
C MET A 35 7.39 18.33 -9.74
N THR A 36 6.62 19.18 -9.07
CA THR A 36 7.06 19.94 -7.90
C THR A 36 6.61 19.31 -6.58
N ARG A 37 7.28 19.65 -5.47
CA ARG A 37 6.92 19.14 -4.12
C ARG A 37 5.51 19.54 -3.69
N LYS A 38 5.04 20.74 -4.04
CA LYS A 38 3.66 21.16 -3.75
C LYS A 38 2.62 20.35 -4.51
N GLU A 39 2.92 19.95 -5.74
CA GLU A 39 2.05 19.06 -6.52
C GLU A 39 2.04 17.66 -5.89
N LEU A 40 3.20 17.17 -5.45
CA LEU A 40 3.30 15.89 -4.76
C LEU A 40 2.49 15.88 -3.45
N ALA A 41 2.49 16.97 -2.68
CA ALA A 41 1.68 17.09 -1.46
C ALA A 41 0.19 16.93 -1.77
N THR A 42 -0.29 17.53 -2.86
CA THR A 42 -1.70 17.43 -3.26
C THR A 42 -2.08 16.01 -3.65
N VAL A 43 -1.19 15.31 -4.35
CA VAL A 43 -1.36 13.89 -4.71
C VAL A 43 -1.42 13.03 -3.45
N GLY A 44 -0.48 13.20 -2.51
CA GLY A 44 -0.44 12.43 -1.27
C GLY A 44 -1.71 12.61 -0.43
N VAL A 45 -2.20 13.85 -0.29
CA VAL A 45 -3.47 14.17 0.41
C VAL A 45 -4.66 13.45 -0.23
N ARG A 46 -4.71 13.37 -1.55
CA ARG A 46 -5.81 12.73 -2.29
C ARG A 46 -5.79 11.22 -2.19
N ILE A 47 -4.62 10.60 -2.33
CA ILE A 47 -4.46 9.14 -2.16
C ILE A 47 -4.81 8.75 -0.72
N HIS A 48 -4.46 9.58 0.25
CA HIS A 48 -4.80 9.35 1.65
C HIS A 48 -6.26 9.73 1.99
N GLU A 49 -7.07 10.13 0.99
CA GLU A 49 -8.48 10.49 1.15
C GLU A 49 -8.75 11.65 2.13
N LEU A 50 -7.83 12.63 2.22
CA LEU A 50 -7.90 13.76 3.15
C LEU A 50 -8.40 15.07 2.52
N GLU A 51 -8.92 15.04 1.28
CA GLU A 51 -9.33 16.26 0.54
C GLU A 51 -10.41 17.06 1.30
N ASN A 52 -11.30 16.38 2.02
CA ASN A 52 -12.34 17.01 2.84
C ASN A 52 -11.81 17.78 4.05
N LEU A 53 -10.52 17.64 4.39
CA LEU A 53 -9.91 18.34 5.51
C LEU A 53 -9.15 19.60 5.07
N VAL A 54 -8.94 19.82 3.76
CA VAL A 54 -8.03 20.85 3.22
C VAL A 54 -8.36 22.24 3.76
N GLU A 55 -9.64 22.62 3.77
CA GLU A 55 -10.07 23.96 4.21
C GLU A 55 -9.74 24.26 5.68
N PHE A 56 -9.62 23.24 6.54
CA PHE A 56 -9.33 23.42 7.96
C PHE A 56 -7.85 23.68 8.26
N TYR A 57 -6.98 23.60 7.25
CA TYR A 57 -5.52 23.74 7.42
C TYR A 57 -4.94 24.96 6.71
N GLU A 58 -5.78 25.91 6.26
CA GLU A 58 -5.33 27.12 5.57
C GLU A 58 -4.54 28.08 6.49
N ASP A 59 -4.92 28.14 7.76
CA ASP A 59 -4.35 29.08 8.74
C ASP A 59 -3.08 28.57 9.44
N GLU A 60 -2.71 27.30 9.25
CA GLU A 60 -1.51 26.72 9.87
C GLU A 60 -0.21 27.23 9.20
N ASP A 61 0.79 27.61 10.00
CA ASP A 61 2.05 28.19 9.50
C ASP A 61 3.28 27.35 9.89
N TYR A 62 3.33 26.09 9.42
CA TYR A 62 4.46 25.20 9.70
C TYR A 62 5.75 25.58 8.96
N PHE A 63 5.62 26.19 7.77
CA PHE A 63 6.74 26.48 6.88
C PHE A 63 6.76 27.93 6.42
N LYS A 64 7.93 28.56 6.51
CA LYS A 64 8.13 29.99 6.21
C LYS A 64 8.06 30.31 4.71
N ASP A 65 8.27 29.31 3.86
CA ASP A 65 8.34 29.42 2.41
C ASP A 65 7.08 28.91 1.70
N VAL A 66 6.03 28.56 2.45
CA VAL A 66 4.77 28.05 1.90
C VAL A 66 3.71 29.15 1.92
N LYS A 67 3.13 29.43 0.75
CA LYS A 67 2.09 30.45 0.53
C LYS A 67 1.15 30.03 -0.60
N GLY A 68 -0.03 30.66 -0.63
CA GLY A 68 -1.00 30.47 -1.70
C GLY A 68 -1.70 29.12 -1.65
N TRP A 69 -2.28 28.72 -2.78
CA TRP A 69 -3.22 27.59 -2.88
C TRP A 69 -2.70 26.25 -2.31
N ALA A 70 -1.40 26.00 -2.36
CA ALA A 70 -0.82 24.73 -1.92
C ALA A 70 -0.64 24.64 -0.40
N LYS A 71 -0.78 25.76 0.32
CA LYS A 71 -0.57 25.85 1.77
C LYS A 71 -1.37 24.81 2.56
N PRO A 72 -2.71 24.73 2.44
CA PRO A 72 -3.48 23.75 3.21
C PRO A 72 -3.11 22.29 2.87
N TYR A 73 -2.81 21.99 1.61
CA TYR A 73 -2.36 20.66 1.18
C TYR A 73 -1.01 20.27 1.79
N ILE A 74 -0.05 21.19 1.79
CA ILE A 74 1.28 20.98 2.37
C ILE A 74 1.16 20.81 3.90
N ASN A 75 0.30 21.61 4.53
CA ASN A 75 0.04 21.51 5.95
C ASN A 75 -0.57 20.16 6.33
N LEU A 76 -1.57 19.69 5.58
CA LEU A 76 -2.13 18.35 5.77
C LEU A 76 -1.09 17.24 5.55
N ALA A 77 -0.37 17.29 4.43
CA ALA A 77 0.64 16.29 4.12
C ALA A 77 1.72 16.22 5.21
N TYR A 78 2.04 17.35 5.85
CA TYR A 78 2.92 17.40 7.01
C TYR A 78 2.29 16.84 8.29
N THR A 79 1.06 17.26 8.61
CA THR A 79 0.35 16.84 9.83
C THR A 79 0.13 15.33 9.88
N PHE A 80 -0.15 14.71 8.74
CA PHE A 80 -0.39 13.27 8.62
C PHE A 80 0.88 12.46 8.26
N ASP A 81 2.07 13.07 8.41
CA ASP A 81 3.39 12.49 8.09
C ASP A 81 3.57 11.94 6.66
N ILE A 82 2.68 12.28 5.74
CA ILE A 82 2.77 11.93 4.31
C ILE A 82 4.05 12.54 3.71
N MET A 83 4.32 13.82 4.01
CA MET A 83 5.50 14.55 3.57
C MET A 83 6.20 15.28 4.70
N LYS A 84 7.53 15.34 4.63
CA LYS A 84 8.38 16.05 5.58
C LYS A 84 8.93 17.33 4.95
N GLY A 85 9.17 18.34 5.80
CA GLY A 85 9.92 19.53 5.41
C GLY A 85 11.39 19.21 5.09
N THR A 86 12.07 20.15 4.44
CA THR A 86 13.48 20.00 4.05
C THR A 86 14.45 20.54 5.12
N GLY A 87 13.91 20.97 6.26
CA GLY A 87 14.65 21.52 7.39
C GLY A 87 14.59 23.05 7.46
N LYS A 88 15.05 23.62 8.58
CA LYS A 88 15.09 25.08 8.82
C LYS A 88 13.74 25.80 8.67
N GLY A 89 12.63 25.09 8.92
CA GLY A 89 11.27 25.60 8.76
C GLY A 89 10.88 25.84 7.30
N LYS A 90 11.42 25.05 6.37
CA LYS A 90 11.12 25.10 4.94
C LYS A 90 10.50 23.80 4.42
N PHE A 91 9.68 23.95 3.38
CA PHE A 91 9.13 22.84 2.59
C PHE A 91 9.70 22.74 1.18
N GLU A 92 10.18 23.85 0.61
CA GLU A 92 10.61 23.97 -0.80
C GLU A 92 9.50 23.61 -1.82
N PRO A 93 8.35 24.30 -1.83
CA PRO A 93 7.17 23.90 -2.60
C PRO A 93 7.39 23.80 -4.12
N ASP A 94 8.25 24.66 -4.68
CA ASP A 94 8.52 24.72 -6.13
C ASP A 94 9.70 23.84 -6.57
N LYS A 95 10.35 23.14 -5.65
CA LYS A 95 11.47 22.26 -5.99
C LYS A 95 10.96 21.02 -6.72
N ASN A 96 11.66 20.64 -7.77
CA ASN A 96 11.37 19.42 -8.52
C ASN A 96 11.66 18.19 -7.67
N ILE A 97 10.81 17.17 -7.78
CA ILE A 97 10.94 15.94 -7.01
C ILE A 97 11.74 14.87 -7.73
N THR A 98 12.37 14.01 -6.95
CA THR A 98 12.99 12.77 -7.40
C THR A 98 12.00 11.62 -7.43
N TYR A 99 12.35 10.54 -8.12
CA TYR A 99 11.50 9.35 -8.22
C TYR A 99 11.23 8.73 -6.85
N VAL A 100 12.24 8.65 -5.98
CA VAL A 100 12.06 8.11 -4.63
C VAL A 100 11.18 8.99 -3.76
N GLU A 101 11.18 10.31 -3.93
CA GLU A 101 10.26 11.19 -3.19
C GLU A 101 8.79 10.90 -3.57
N LEU A 102 8.50 10.64 -4.85
CA LEU A 102 7.17 10.19 -5.28
C LEU A 102 6.80 8.86 -4.63
N LEU A 103 7.68 7.85 -4.73
CA LEU A 103 7.44 6.51 -4.17
C LEU A 103 7.21 6.56 -2.66
N THR A 104 8.00 7.35 -1.94
CA THR A 104 7.83 7.56 -0.50
C THR A 104 6.45 8.11 -0.16
N VAL A 105 5.98 9.13 -0.90
CA VAL A 105 4.65 9.72 -0.64
C VAL A 105 3.54 8.73 -0.92
N ILE A 106 3.61 8.01 -2.05
CA ILE A 106 2.61 6.98 -2.37
C ILE A 106 2.59 5.91 -1.28
N MET A 107 3.74 5.35 -0.90
CA MET A 107 3.77 4.27 0.09
C MET A 107 3.30 4.71 1.47
N ARG A 108 3.62 5.93 1.91
CA ARG A 108 3.06 6.48 3.16
C ARG A 108 1.55 6.66 3.07
N SER A 109 1.04 7.16 1.94
CA SER A 109 -0.40 7.26 1.70
C SER A 109 -1.10 5.91 1.67
N LEU A 110 -0.38 4.83 1.35
CA LEU A 110 -0.86 3.44 1.43
C LEU A 110 -0.67 2.81 2.83
N GLY A 111 -0.15 3.55 3.80
CA GLY A 111 -0.01 3.11 5.20
C GLY A 111 1.32 2.47 5.57
N TYR A 112 2.35 2.54 4.72
CA TYR A 112 3.70 2.11 5.09
C TYR A 112 4.36 3.14 6.02
N GLU A 113 5.04 2.68 7.06
CA GLU A 113 5.56 3.54 8.13
C GLU A 113 7.10 3.62 8.16
N ASP A 114 7.61 4.84 8.29
CA ASP A 114 9.02 5.12 8.53
C ASP A 114 9.50 4.47 9.85
N GLY A 115 10.67 3.82 9.82
CA GLY A 115 11.24 3.14 10.98
C GLY A 115 10.65 1.75 11.27
N ILE A 116 9.50 1.41 10.67
CA ILE A 116 8.88 0.08 10.72
C ILE A 116 9.18 -0.67 9.42
N ASP A 117 8.60 -0.20 8.32
CA ASP A 117 8.77 -0.80 7.00
C ASP A 117 10.08 -0.37 6.34
N PHE A 118 10.57 0.83 6.68
CA PHE A 118 11.77 1.42 6.10
C PHE A 118 12.75 1.89 7.18
N LYS A 119 13.94 1.29 7.23
CA LYS A 119 15.00 1.67 8.18
C LYS A 119 16.05 2.58 7.55
N LYS A 120 16.23 2.46 6.23
CA LYS A 120 17.23 3.18 5.45
C LYS A 120 16.57 3.90 4.27
N TYR A 121 16.75 5.21 4.26
CA TYR A 121 16.39 6.05 3.12
C TYR A 121 17.64 6.35 2.28
N PRO A 122 17.59 6.30 0.94
CA PRO A 122 16.41 6.01 0.09
C PRO A 122 16.19 4.53 -0.27
N GLU A 123 17.12 3.64 0.03
CA GLU A 123 17.16 2.30 -0.59
C GLU A 123 16.00 1.39 -0.21
N ASP A 124 15.54 1.41 1.05
CA ASP A 124 14.45 0.52 1.48
C ASP A 124 13.14 0.87 0.76
N TYR A 125 12.88 2.17 0.55
CA TYR A 125 11.71 2.64 -0.19
C TYR A 125 11.75 2.18 -1.63
N TYR A 126 12.88 2.36 -2.30
CA TYR A 126 13.02 1.99 -3.70
C TYR A 126 12.91 0.48 -3.91
N ASN A 127 13.59 -0.31 -3.07
CA ASN A 127 13.55 -1.77 -3.14
C ASN A 127 12.16 -2.32 -2.85
N LYS A 128 11.46 -1.79 -1.82
CA LYS A 128 10.10 -2.21 -1.53
C LYS A 128 9.14 -1.84 -2.65
N ALA A 129 9.29 -0.64 -3.22
CA ALA A 129 8.48 -0.22 -4.36
C ALA A 129 8.70 -1.12 -5.58
N LEU A 130 9.92 -1.62 -5.82
CA LEU A 130 10.19 -2.62 -6.86
C LEU A 130 9.52 -3.96 -6.54
N GLU A 131 9.63 -4.41 -5.29
CA GLU A 131 9.05 -5.67 -4.80
C GLU A 131 7.53 -5.72 -5.01
N ILE A 132 6.82 -4.61 -4.76
CA ILE A 132 5.36 -4.52 -4.91
C ILE A 132 4.93 -4.11 -6.33
N GLY A 133 5.85 -4.00 -7.29
CA GLY A 133 5.55 -3.62 -8.68
C GLY A 133 5.29 -2.12 -8.93
N LEU A 134 5.38 -1.29 -7.90
CA LEU A 134 5.13 0.15 -7.97
C LEU A 134 6.24 0.85 -8.75
N ALA A 135 7.50 0.57 -8.41
CA ALA A 135 8.65 1.20 -9.04
C ALA A 135 9.02 0.56 -10.39
N ASN A 136 9.66 1.35 -11.26
CA ASN A 136 10.28 0.88 -12.48
C ASN A 136 11.81 0.77 -12.29
N MET A 137 12.38 -0.43 -12.47
CA MET A 137 13.81 -0.69 -12.31
C MET A 137 14.71 0.09 -13.28
N TYR A 138 14.16 0.60 -14.38
CA TYR A 138 14.88 1.42 -15.35
C TYR A 138 14.90 2.91 -15.00
N ILE A 139 14.21 3.33 -13.93
CA ILE A 139 14.20 4.72 -13.45
C ILE A 139 15.02 4.78 -12.15
N PRO A 140 16.21 5.41 -12.15
CA PRO A 140 17.01 5.59 -10.95
C PRO A 140 16.24 6.36 -9.87
N TYR A 141 16.36 5.93 -8.62
CA TYR A 141 15.62 6.49 -7.49
C TYR A 141 15.88 7.99 -7.27
N ASN A 142 17.05 8.51 -7.66
CA ASN A 142 17.44 9.91 -7.54
C ASN A 142 17.14 10.75 -8.79
N GLN A 143 16.55 10.16 -9.84
CA GLN A 143 16.19 10.89 -11.05
C GLN A 143 15.11 11.91 -10.73
N VAL A 144 15.29 13.15 -11.16
CA VAL A 144 14.22 14.17 -11.15
C VAL A 144 13.18 13.80 -12.20
N ILE A 145 11.91 13.74 -11.80
CA ILE A 145 10.85 13.16 -12.64
C ILE A 145 9.92 14.20 -13.24
N THR A 146 9.42 13.89 -14.44
CA THR A 146 8.33 14.62 -15.07
C THR A 146 6.99 14.18 -14.50
N ARG A 147 5.96 15.00 -14.74
CA ARG A 147 4.58 14.66 -14.43
C ARG A 147 4.13 13.38 -15.15
N LYS A 148 4.68 13.07 -16.33
CA LYS A 148 4.43 11.80 -17.02
C LYS A 148 4.85 10.59 -16.19
N ILE A 149 6.08 10.59 -15.68
CA ILE A 149 6.57 9.48 -14.83
C ILE A 149 5.73 9.35 -13.57
N ALA A 150 5.31 10.48 -12.98
CA ALA A 150 4.43 10.46 -11.81
C ALA A 150 3.06 9.88 -12.12
N TYR A 151 2.45 10.30 -13.23
CA TYR A 151 1.19 9.78 -13.73
C TYR A 151 1.24 8.27 -13.99
N ASP A 152 2.26 7.80 -14.72
CA ASP A 152 2.43 6.38 -15.03
C ASP A 152 2.61 5.54 -13.74
N THR A 153 3.28 6.09 -12.73
CA THR A 153 3.46 5.41 -11.43
C THR A 153 2.17 5.40 -10.60
N LEU A 154 1.36 6.46 -10.67
CA LEU A 154 0.08 6.53 -9.97
C LEU A 154 -0.97 5.60 -10.60
N ASN A 155 -0.99 5.46 -11.92
CA ASN A 155 -1.87 4.50 -12.59
C ASN A 155 -1.65 3.07 -12.08
N LYS A 156 -0.39 2.69 -11.84
CA LYS A 156 -0.09 1.38 -11.23
C LYS A 156 -0.73 1.19 -9.87
N VAL A 157 -0.88 2.24 -9.05
CA VAL A 157 -1.57 2.14 -7.76
C VAL A 157 -3.05 1.83 -7.96
N PHE A 158 -3.68 2.50 -8.94
CA PHE A 158 -5.08 2.22 -9.29
C PHE A 158 -5.25 0.86 -9.93
N ASP A 159 -4.28 0.42 -10.73
CA ASP A 159 -4.27 -0.91 -11.34
C ASP A 159 -4.14 -1.97 -10.23
N MET A 160 -3.24 -1.79 -9.24
CA MET A 160 -3.14 -2.64 -8.04
C MET A 160 -4.42 -2.69 -7.20
N GLU A 161 -5.22 -1.62 -7.18
CA GLU A 161 -6.50 -1.58 -6.47
C GLU A 161 -7.68 -2.14 -7.29
N ASN A 162 -7.63 -2.02 -8.62
CA ASN A 162 -8.66 -2.52 -9.54
C ASN A 162 -8.43 -3.95 -10.03
N GLN A 163 -7.21 -4.46 -9.86
CA GLN A 163 -6.80 -5.80 -10.21
C GLN A 163 -6.64 -6.61 -8.93
N GLY A 164 -7.53 -7.58 -8.73
CA GLY A 164 -7.00 -8.90 -8.35
C GLY A 164 -5.93 -9.27 -9.38
N PRO A 165 -4.85 -9.98 -8.98
CA PRO A 165 -3.59 -10.07 -9.72
C PRO A 165 -3.77 -10.11 -11.24
N GLU A 166 -3.10 -9.22 -12.00
CA GLU A 166 -3.26 -9.18 -13.46
C GLU A 166 -2.96 -10.53 -14.11
N ASP A 167 -3.91 -10.94 -14.96
CA ASP A 167 -3.70 -11.91 -16.02
C ASP A 167 -2.60 -11.40 -16.96
N PHE A 168 -1.45 -12.09 -16.98
CA PHE A 168 -0.45 -11.95 -18.02
C PHE A 168 -1.08 -12.31 -19.38
N GLU A 169 -1.05 -11.41 -20.37
CA GLU A 169 -1.30 -11.79 -21.76
C GLU A 169 -0.13 -12.68 -22.25
N ILE A 170 -0.40 -13.97 -22.41
CA ILE A 170 0.56 -14.95 -22.93
C ILE A 170 0.53 -14.90 -24.47
N ASP A 171 1.69 -14.68 -25.07
CA ASP A 171 1.95 -14.92 -26.51
C ASP A 171 1.55 -16.37 -26.86
N GLU A 172 0.55 -16.51 -27.74
CA GLU A 172 -0.06 -17.79 -28.14
C GLU A 172 0.91 -18.79 -28.85
N ASN A 173 2.20 -18.46 -28.97
CA ASN A 173 3.21 -19.34 -29.58
C ASN A 173 4.19 -20.02 -28.61
N ILE A 174 3.90 -20.05 -27.30
CA ILE A 174 4.69 -20.85 -26.35
C ILE A 174 4.10 -22.28 -26.28
N PRO A 175 4.88 -23.35 -26.52
CA PRO A 175 4.37 -24.71 -26.52
C PRO A 175 3.71 -25.05 -25.17
N SER A 176 2.51 -25.63 -25.25
CA SER A 176 1.67 -26.01 -24.11
C SER A 176 2.45 -26.79 -23.06
N VAL A 177 2.75 -26.14 -21.93
CA VAL A 177 3.10 -26.81 -20.69
C VAL A 177 1.80 -27.07 -19.95
N ASP A 178 1.49 -28.33 -19.71
CA ASP A 178 0.25 -28.76 -19.08
C ASP A 178 0.02 -28.01 -17.75
N MET A 179 -0.96 -27.12 -17.77
CA MET A 179 -1.40 -26.30 -16.64
C MET A 179 -2.14 -27.19 -15.65
N TYR A 180 -1.53 -27.48 -14.51
CA TYR A 180 -2.19 -28.15 -13.39
C TYR A 180 -3.29 -27.23 -12.84
N THR A 181 -4.52 -27.72 -12.79
CA THR A 181 -5.67 -27.07 -12.14
C THR A 181 -5.29 -26.63 -10.71
N ILE A 182 -5.25 -25.32 -10.45
CA ILE A 182 -4.99 -24.81 -9.09
C ILE A 182 -6.22 -25.15 -8.24
N LYS A 183 -6.09 -26.17 -7.39
CA LYS A 183 -7.07 -26.45 -6.34
C LYS A 183 -7.02 -25.27 -5.36
N GLU A 184 -8.11 -24.49 -5.27
CA GLU A 184 -8.23 -23.33 -4.39
C GLU A 184 -8.10 -23.78 -2.92
N ILE A 185 -6.98 -23.44 -2.27
CA ILE A 185 -6.72 -23.77 -0.86
C ILE A 185 -7.40 -22.73 0.02
N ASP A 186 -8.15 -23.18 1.03
CA ASP A 186 -8.89 -22.31 1.96
C ASP A 186 -8.81 -22.84 3.40
N ILE A 187 -9.22 -22.06 4.40
CA ILE A 187 -9.36 -22.50 5.79
C ILE A 187 -10.83 -22.56 6.20
N LYS A 188 -11.29 -23.74 6.60
CA LYS A 188 -12.60 -23.94 7.24
C LYS A 188 -12.49 -24.00 8.76
N ASN A 189 -13.63 -23.81 9.40
CA ASN A 189 -13.79 -23.96 10.85
C ASN A 189 -12.81 -23.09 11.66
N ILE A 190 -12.54 -21.87 11.18
CA ILE A 190 -11.67 -20.92 11.87
C ILE A 190 -12.24 -20.64 13.26
N PHE A 191 -11.43 -20.91 14.28
CA PHE A 191 -11.66 -20.46 15.64
C PHE A 191 -10.51 -19.56 16.06
N PHE A 192 -10.85 -18.32 16.41
CA PHE A 192 -9.89 -17.32 16.86
C PHE A 192 -10.35 -16.71 18.18
N ASN A 193 -9.50 -16.77 19.21
CA ASN A 193 -9.79 -16.22 20.52
C ASN A 193 -8.51 -15.68 21.15
N THR A 194 -8.55 -14.50 21.75
CA THR A 194 -7.39 -13.86 22.37
C THR A 194 -7.48 -13.79 23.91
N SER A 195 -8.43 -14.49 24.52
CA SER A 195 -8.57 -14.56 25.98
C SER A 195 -7.57 -15.55 26.57
N ILE A 196 -6.84 -15.10 27.59
CA ILE A 196 -5.89 -15.88 28.41
C ILE A 196 -4.61 -16.29 27.68
N ALA A 197 -4.67 -17.24 26.73
CA ALA A 197 -3.48 -17.81 26.09
C ALA A 197 -3.44 -17.61 24.56
N GLY A 198 -4.51 -17.10 23.95
CA GLY A 198 -4.60 -16.99 22.50
C GLY A 198 -4.75 -18.37 21.83
N ILE A 199 -5.78 -18.53 20.99
CA ILE A 199 -5.99 -19.72 20.18
C ILE A 199 -6.38 -19.27 18.77
N PHE A 200 -5.71 -19.84 17.78
CA PHE A 200 -6.05 -19.77 16.37
C PHE A 200 -6.00 -21.19 15.81
N SER A 201 -7.14 -21.73 15.41
CA SER A 201 -7.24 -23.08 14.84
C SER A 201 -8.17 -23.10 13.64
N GLY A 202 -8.01 -24.10 12.80
CA GLY A 202 -8.82 -24.33 11.62
C GLY A 202 -8.35 -25.56 10.86
N GLU A 203 -8.94 -25.78 9.69
CA GLU A 203 -8.63 -26.89 8.80
C GLU A 203 -8.35 -26.33 7.41
N LEU A 204 -7.14 -26.56 6.88
CA LEU A 204 -6.90 -26.32 5.46
C LEU A 204 -7.69 -27.32 4.63
N VAL A 205 -8.35 -26.82 3.60
CA VAL A 205 -9.12 -27.60 2.65
C VAL A 205 -8.72 -27.24 1.23
N GLY A 206 -9.04 -28.11 0.29
CA GLY A 206 -8.72 -27.94 -1.13
C GLY A 206 -7.73 -28.99 -1.63
N LEU A 207 -6.93 -29.62 -0.77
CA LEU A 207 -6.01 -30.70 -1.12
C LEU A 207 -6.27 -31.98 -0.32
N ASP A 208 -5.74 -33.09 -0.82
CA ASP A 208 -5.76 -34.39 -0.15
C ASP A 208 -4.57 -34.59 0.79
N ASP A 209 -3.55 -33.70 0.70
CA ASP A 209 -2.33 -33.76 1.51
C ASP A 209 -1.72 -32.36 1.72
N PHE A 210 -1.68 -31.93 2.97
CA PHE A 210 -1.05 -30.69 3.41
C PHE A 210 0.30 -30.89 4.10
N SER A 211 0.90 -32.08 4.01
CA SER A 211 2.18 -32.36 4.66
C SER A 211 3.26 -31.37 4.22
N GLY A 212 3.84 -30.68 5.19
CA GLY A 212 4.89 -29.68 4.94
C GLY A 212 4.38 -28.26 4.66
N TYR A 213 3.06 -28.07 4.50
CA TYR A 213 2.49 -26.72 4.48
C TYR A 213 2.71 -26.05 5.83
N LYS A 214 2.84 -24.72 5.82
CA LYS A 214 3.10 -23.94 7.02
C LYS A 214 2.03 -22.88 7.20
N VAL A 215 1.38 -22.88 8.36
CA VAL A 215 0.47 -21.80 8.77
C VAL A 215 1.21 -20.90 9.75
N GLU A 216 1.21 -19.61 9.47
CA GLU A 216 1.80 -18.58 10.32
C GLU A 216 0.72 -17.64 10.84
N LEU A 217 0.78 -17.33 12.13
CA LEU A 217 -0.01 -16.30 12.78
C LEU A 217 0.88 -15.07 12.98
N TRP A 218 0.38 -13.94 12.53
CA TRP A 218 1.06 -12.65 12.56
C TRP A 218 0.21 -11.64 13.34
N ALA A 219 0.90 -10.73 14.02
CA ALA A 219 0.31 -9.45 14.41
C ALA A 219 0.26 -8.54 13.17
N GLN A 220 -0.72 -7.64 13.11
CA GLN A 220 -0.85 -6.72 11.96
C GLN A 220 0.32 -5.74 11.82
N ASP A 221 1.07 -5.48 12.90
CA ASP A 221 2.33 -4.72 12.91
C ASP A 221 3.51 -5.46 12.22
N GLY A 222 3.26 -6.63 11.62
CA GLY A 222 4.25 -7.39 10.88
C GLY A 222 5.09 -8.34 11.73
N LYS A 223 4.81 -8.51 13.02
CA LYS A 223 5.51 -9.50 13.85
C LYS A 223 4.92 -10.90 13.69
N ILE A 224 5.76 -11.89 13.37
CA ILE A 224 5.38 -13.31 13.47
C ILE A 224 5.18 -13.66 14.93
N LEU A 225 3.97 -14.14 15.27
CA LEU A 225 3.63 -14.56 16.62
C LEU A 225 3.94 -16.05 16.83
N LYS A 226 3.54 -16.89 15.87
CA LYS A 226 3.82 -18.33 15.87
C LYS A 226 3.65 -18.89 14.46
N SER A 227 4.22 -20.08 14.24
CA SER A 227 3.98 -20.88 13.05
C SER A 227 3.83 -22.35 13.41
N ILE A 228 3.21 -23.12 12.51
CA ILE A 228 3.10 -24.58 12.60
C ILE A 228 3.24 -25.18 11.20
N THR A 229 3.94 -26.30 11.10
CA THR A 229 3.99 -27.13 9.89
C THR A 229 2.93 -28.24 10.00
N LEU A 230 2.19 -28.45 8.94
CA LEU A 230 1.05 -29.36 8.91
C LEU A 230 1.44 -30.78 8.53
N ASN A 231 0.59 -31.69 8.98
CA ASN A 231 0.50 -33.05 8.49
C ASN A 231 -0.49 -33.12 7.32
N LYS A 232 -0.72 -34.34 6.82
CA LYS A 232 -1.58 -34.60 5.66
C LYS A 232 -2.98 -34.03 5.81
N GLU A 233 -3.53 -34.10 7.02
CA GLU A 233 -4.94 -33.81 7.31
C GLU A 233 -5.28 -32.30 7.31
N GLY A 234 -4.31 -31.40 7.28
CA GLY A 234 -4.55 -29.95 7.17
C GLY A 234 -5.11 -29.27 8.43
N ASN A 235 -5.41 -30.02 9.48
CA ASN A 235 -5.87 -29.49 10.76
C ASN A 235 -4.73 -28.79 11.51
N PHE A 236 -4.98 -27.60 12.05
CA PHE A 236 -3.98 -26.85 12.79
C PHE A 236 -4.54 -26.18 14.04
N SER A 237 -3.65 -25.99 15.02
CA SER A 237 -3.93 -25.20 16.23
C SER A 237 -2.67 -24.49 16.68
N ILE A 238 -2.73 -23.16 16.68
CA ILE A 238 -1.72 -22.24 17.18
C ILE A 238 -2.25 -21.66 18.48
N SER A 239 -1.65 -22.06 19.60
CA SER A 239 -2.03 -21.58 20.93
C SER A 239 -0.85 -20.96 21.67
N GLY A 240 -1.10 -20.17 22.72
CA GLY A 240 -0.04 -19.60 23.55
C GLY A 240 0.71 -18.44 22.89
N PHE A 241 0.05 -17.69 22.00
CA PHE A 241 0.65 -16.52 21.34
C PHE A 241 0.40 -15.24 22.14
N ASP A 242 1.22 -14.21 21.90
CA ASP A 242 1.16 -12.95 22.61
C ASP A 242 -0.20 -12.25 22.41
N THR A 243 -1.00 -12.17 23.48
CA THR A 243 -2.32 -11.53 23.49
C THR A 243 -2.30 -10.15 24.15
N ARG A 244 -1.15 -9.47 24.19
CA ARG A 244 -1.05 -8.13 24.80
C ARG A 244 -2.04 -7.16 24.16
N VAL A 245 -2.45 -6.16 24.95
CA VAL A 245 -3.45 -5.16 24.57
C VAL A 245 -3.07 -4.43 23.28
N THR A 246 -1.79 -4.12 23.08
CA THR A 246 -1.28 -3.50 21.85
C THR A 246 -1.53 -4.35 20.61
N THR A 247 -1.28 -5.66 20.69
CA THR A 247 -1.53 -6.61 19.60
C THR A 247 -3.03 -6.78 19.33
N LYS A 248 -3.87 -6.76 20.37
CA LYS A 248 -5.34 -6.81 20.20
C LYS A 248 -5.92 -5.57 19.53
N LEU A 249 -5.34 -4.39 19.77
CA LEU A 249 -5.77 -3.14 19.15
C LEU A 249 -5.45 -3.11 17.66
N MET A 250 -4.30 -3.66 17.27
CA MET A 250 -3.85 -3.70 15.87
C MET A 250 -4.44 -4.88 15.09
N GLY A 251 -4.80 -5.97 15.76
CA GLY A 251 -5.39 -7.14 15.12
C GLY A 251 -4.36 -8.15 14.63
N TYR A 252 -4.86 -9.23 14.04
CA TYR A 252 -4.07 -10.40 13.67
C TYR A 252 -4.33 -10.77 12.20
N LYS A 253 -3.36 -11.41 11.56
CA LYS A 253 -3.50 -12.01 10.23
C LYS A 253 -2.84 -13.37 10.18
N TYR A 254 -3.27 -14.22 9.26
CA TYR A 254 -2.63 -15.50 9.00
C TYR A 254 -2.05 -15.54 7.59
N ARG A 255 -1.03 -16.36 7.40
CA ARG A 255 -0.43 -16.70 6.11
C ARG A 255 -0.19 -18.19 6.02
N VAL A 256 -0.45 -18.78 4.86
CA VAL A 256 -0.24 -20.19 4.59
C VAL A 256 0.74 -20.32 3.45
N TYR A 257 1.77 -21.13 3.65
CA TYR A 257 2.78 -21.43 2.65
C TYR A 257 2.71 -22.90 2.29
N ASP A 258 2.93 -23.22 1.02
CA ASP A 258 3.11 -24.60 0.58
C ASP A 258 4.43 -25.19 1.09
N ASN A 259 4.67 -26.46 0.75
CA ASN A 259 5.88 -27.18 1.11
C ASN A 259 7.15 -26.66 0.41
N ASN A 260 7.02 -25.80 -0.60
CA ASN A 260 8.12 -25.11 -1.27
C ASN A 260 8.37 -23.70 -0.70
N GLY A 261 7.53 -23.26 0.24
CA GLY A 261 7.62 -21.93 0.87
C GLY A 261 6.94 -20.82 0.06
N GLN A 262 6.13 -21.15 -0.95
CA GLN A 262 5.32 -20.18 -1.69
C GLN A 262 4.08 -19.81 -0.87
N LEU A 263 3.76 -18.51 -0.79
CA LEU A 263 2.53 -18.05 -0.15
C LEU A 263 1.32 -18.48 -1.01
N VAL A 264 0.41 -19.23 -0.41
CA VAL A 264 -0.78 -19.79 -1.10
C VAL A 264 -2.10 -19.27 -0.55
N LEU A 265 -2.12 -18.71 0.66
CA LEU A 265 -3.32 -18.12 1.26
C LEU A 265 -2.92 -17.10 2.34
N GLU A 266 -3.65 -15.99 2.44
CA GLU A 266 -3.55 -15.06 3.58
C GLU A 266 -4.89 -14.42 3.92
N GLY A 267 -5.04 -13.97 5.17
CA GLY A 267 -6.28 -13.34 5.61
C GLY A 267 -6.18 -12.69 6.99
N ASN A 268 -7.16 -11.85 7.31
CA ASN A 268 -7.24 -11.17 8.61
C ASN A 268 -8.11 -11.94 9.61
N LEU A 269 -7.74 -11.88 10.89
CA LEU A 269 -8.48 -12.48 12.00
C LEU A 269 -9.02 -11.35 12.88
N LYS A 270 -10.34 -11.34 13.09
CA LYS A 270 -11.07 -10.36 13.92
C LYS A 270 -11.47 -10.98 15.25
#